data_AF-A0A5N8UK29-F1
#
_entry.id   AF-A0A5N8UK29-F1
#
_cell.length_a   1.000
_cell.length_b   1.000
_cell.length_c   1.000
_cell.angle_alpha   90.00
_cell.angle_beta   90.00
_cell.angle_gamma   90.00
#
_symmetry.space_group_name_H-M   'P 1'
#
loop_
_entity.id
_entity.type
_entity.pdbx_description
1 polymer ?
#
loop_
_entity_poly.entity_id
_entity_poly.type
_entity_poly.pdbx_seq_one_letter_code
_entity_poly.pdbx_strand_id
1 'polypeptide(L)'
;MNKPLLQHTSFIHERFGSCLEKSGSSLLCNKKNFEKELENRNLLLISFRWEDWYNYSHFIDRPDYISDSTIFECQLILTAIIRLERFSPKTLDNMRQLGVLKAVMDRLSWFASSH
;
A
#
# COMPACT_ATOMS: atom_id res chain seq x y z
N MET A 1 -15.72 -16.07 0.93
CA MET A 1 -16.28 -14.71 0.85
C MET A 1 -15.14 -13.72 0.60
N ASN A 2 -14.72 -13.44 -0.65
CA ASN A 2 -13.60 -12.51 -0.94
C ASN A 2 -13.77 -11.62 -2.20
N LYS A 3 -14.93 -11.65 -2.87
CA LYS A 3 -15.26 -10.75 -3.99
C LYS A 3 -15.02 -9.23 -3.75
N PRO A 4 -15.15 -8.68 -2.52
CA PRO A 4 -14.90 -7.25 -2.29
C PRO A 4 -13.44 -6.86 -2.55
N LEU A 5 -12.48 -7.65 -2.06
CA LEU A 5 -11.05 -7.33 -2.19
C LEU A 5 -10.58 -7.32 -3.65
N LEU A 6 -11.17 -8.19 -4.49
CA LEU A 6 -10.87 -8.33 -5.92
C LEU A 6 -11.25 -7.10 -6.75
N GLN A 7 -12.44 -6.55 -6.50
CA GLN A 7 -12.86 -5.29 -7.12
C GLN A 7 -12.12 -4.07 -6.53
N HIS A 8 -11.58 -4.22 -5.33
CA HIS A 8 -10.95 -3.12 -4.63
C HIS A 8 -9.55 -2.81 -5.18
N THR A 9 -8.73 -3.83 -5.44
CA THR A 9 -7.32 -3.67 -5.85
C THR A 9 -7.15 -3.40 -7.34
N SER A 10 -8.00 -3.95 -8.21
CA SER A 10 -7.94 -3.70 -9.66
C SER A 10 -8.12 -2.22 -10.00
N PHE A 11 -9.08 -1.56 -9.34
CA PHE A 11 -9.33 -0.14 -9.49
C PHE A 11 -8.14 0.73 -9.04
N ILE A 12 -7.42 0.31 -7.98
CA ILE A 12 -6.26 1.06 -7.51
C ILE A 12 -5.15 1.00 -8.56
N HIS A 13 -4.93 -0.15 -9.18
CA HIS A 13 -3.99 -0.28 -10.30
C HIS A 13 -4.43 0.51 -11.54
N GLU A 14 -5.71 0.46 -11.92
CA GLU A 14 -6.22 1.24 -13.05
C GLU A 14 -6.09 2.76 -12.83
N ARG A 15 -6.38 3.22 -11.60
CA ARG A 15 -6.44 4.65 -11.29
C ARG A 15 -5.10 5.24 -10.85
N PHE A 16 -4.25 4.44 -10.22
CA PHE A 16 -2.99 4.89 -9.61
C PHE A 16 -1.77 4.08 -10.03
N GLY A 17 -1.88 3.06 -10.89
CA GLY A 17 -0.77 2.19 -11.28
C GLY A 17 0.43 2.95 -11.85
N SER A 18 0.19 3.92 -12.74
CA SER A 18 1.24 4.81 -13.26
C SER A 18 1.91 5.68 -12.18
N CYS A 19 1.20 5.93 -11.08
CA CYS A 19 1.68 6.67 -9.92
C CYS A 19 2.38 5.79 -8.89
N LEU A 20 2.29 4.46 -8.99
CA LEU A 20 3.00 3.52 -8.12
C LEU A 20 4.41 3.19 -8.65
N GLU A 21 4.65 3.42 -9.94
CA GLU A 21 5.94 3.19 -10.57
C GLU A 21 7.04 4.09 -10.01
N LYS A 22 8.28 3.55 -9.93
CA LYS A 22 9.45 4.30 -9.45
C LYS A 22 9.74 5.54 -10.29
N SER A 23 9.54 5.43 -11.61
CA SER A 23 9.70 6.52 -12.58
C SER A 23 8.47 7.44 -12.71
N GLY A 24 7.38 7.15 -12.00
CA GLY A 24 6.17 7.98 -12.02
C GLY A 24 6.44 9.40 -11.52
N SER A 25 5.75 10.39 -12.11
CA SER A 25 5.87 11.77 -11.66
C SER A 25 5.15 11.95 -10.31
N SER A 26 5.88 12.47 -9.32
CA SER A 26 5.45 12.70 -7.94
C SER A 26 4.24 13.67 -7.78
N LEU A 27 3.73 14.24 -8.86
CA LEU A 27 2.80 15.38 -8.88
C LEU A 27 1.33 15.03 -9.20
N LEU A 28 0.97 13.78 -9.56
CA LEU A 28 -0.37 13.46 -10.10
C LEU A 28 -1.26 12.52 -9.28
N CYS A 29 -0.71 11.70 -8.38
CA CYS A 29 -1.56 11.02 -7.41
C CYS A 29 -1.91 12.03 -6.30
N ASN A 30 -3.10 12.64 -6.41
CA ASN A 30 -3.68 13.42 -5.32
C ASN A 30 -3.67 12.54 -4.07
N LYS A 31 -2.69 12.75 -3.18
CA LYS A 31 -2.42 11.89 -2.00
C LYS A 31 -3.66 11.70 -1.15
N LYS A 32 -4.47 12.77 -1.01
CA LYS A 32 -5.75 12.73 -0.29
C LYS A 32 -6.77 11.83 -0.99
N ASN A 33 -6.84 11.87 -2.33
CA ASN A 33 -7.70 10.95 -3.07
C ASN A 33 -7.19 9.51 -2.97
N PHE A 34 -5.87 9.29 -3.03
CA PHE A 34 -5.29 7.96 -2.86
C PHE A 34 -5.65 7.39 -1.48
N GLU A 35 -5.34 8.12 -0.41
CA GLU A 35 -5.69 7.74 0.96
C GLU A 35 -7.19 7.47 1.13
N LYS A 36 -8.06 8.36 0.61
CA LYS A 36 -9.51 8.18 0.65
C LYS A 36 -9.97 6.92 -0.08
N GLU A 37 -9.36 6.58 -1.21
CA GLU A 37 -9.67 5.34 -1.93
C GLU A 37 -9.21 4.10 -1.16
N LEU A 38 -8.07 4.16 -0.46
CA LEU A 38 -7.63 3.08 0.42
C LEU A 38 -8.59 2.87 1.59
N GLU A 39 -9.06 3.96 2.21
CA GLU A 39 -10.06 3.95 3.28
C GLU A 39 -11.40 3.37 2.80
N ASN A 40 -11.96 3.89 1.70
CA ASN A 40 -13.23 3.44 1.13
C ASN A 40 -13.24 1.95 0.79
N ARG A 41 -12.07 1.38 0.51
CA ARG A 41 -11.88 -0.01 0.09
C ARG A 41 -11.48 -0.94 1.24
N ASN A 42 -11.43 -0.41 2.48
CA ASN A 42 -10.98 -1.15 3.67
C ASN A 42 -9.58 -1.78 3.51
N LEU A 43 -8.69 -1.10 2.77
CA LEU A 43 -7.29 -1.53 2.60
C LEU A 43 -6.40 -1.06 3.75
N LEU A 44 -6.89 -0.14 4.58
CA LEU A 44 -6.23 0.32 5.81
C LEU A 44 -6.79 -0.40 7.03
N LEU A 45 -5.93 -0.69 8.01
CA LEU A 45 -6.33 -1.27 9.28
C LEU A 45 -7.08 -0.25 10.12
N ILE A 46 -8.27 -0.63 10.61
CA ILE A 46 -9.06 0.15 11.57
C ILE A 46 -8.29 0.26 12.90
N SER A 47 -7.78 -0.88 13.38
CA SER A 47 -6.92 -0.96 14.56
C SER A 47 -5.48 -1.21 14.14
N PHE A 48 -4.60 -0.26 14.45
CA PHE A 48 -3.19 -0.30 14.08
C PHE A 48 -2.33 -0.10 15.32
N ARG A 49 -1.37 -1.01 15.53
CA ARG A 49 -0.41 -0.94 16.63
C ARG A 49 0.99 -0.70 16.07
N TRP A 50 1.70 0.26 16.65
CA TRP A 50 3.07 0.58 16.25
C TRP A 50 4.06 -0.55 16.58
N GLU A 51 3.74 -1.39 17.57
CA GLU A 51 4.54 -2.57 17.93
C GLU A 51 4.55 -3.61 16.80
N ASP A 52 3.39 -3.85 16.17
CA ASP A 52 3.31 -4.73 15.01
C ASP A 52 4.15 -4.15 13.87
N TRP A 53 4.02 -2.85 13.60
CA TRP A 53 4.85 -2.17 12.59
C TRP A 53 6.35 -2.35 12.84
N TYR A 54 6.82 -2.21 14.07
CA TYR A 54 8.24 -2.38 14.40
C TYR A 54 8.78 -3.74 13.95
N ASN A 55 8.00 -4.81 14.18
CA ASN A 55 8.37 -6.18 13.81
C ASN A 55 8.47 -6.39 12.29
N TYR A 56 7.67 -5.67 11.51
CA TYR A 56 7.56 -5.83 10.05
C TYR A 56 8.20 -4.69 9.25
N SER A 57 8.81 -3.71 9.92
CA SER A 57 9.43 -2.54 9.26
C SER A 57 10.56 -2.91 8.28
N HIS A 58 11.19 -4.07 8.46
CA HIS A 58 12.24 -4.61 7.58
C HIS A 58 11.79 -4.80 6.12
N PHE A 59 10.48 -4.89 5.85
CA PHE A 59 9.94 -4.92 4.48
C PHE A 59 10.23 -3.64 3.68
N ILE A 60 10.48 -2.51 4.34
CA ILE A 60 10.87 -1.27 3.65
C ILE A 60 12.26 -1.44 3.02
N ASP A 61 13.18 -2.04 3.75
CA ASP A 61 14.58 -2.22 3.33
C ASP A 61 14.70 -3.33 2.28
N ARG A 62 13.77 -4.29 2.29
CA ARG A 62 13.69 -5.42 1.35
C ARG A 62 12.28 -5.54 0.76
N PRO A 63 11.88 -4.65 -0.17
CA PRO A 63 10.56 -4.69 -0.78
C PRO A 63 10.26 -6.01 -1.51
N ASP A 64 11.30 -6.73 -1.95
CA ASP A 64 11.18 -8.02 -2.62
C ASP A 64 10.50 -9.07 -1.73
N TYR A 65 10.60 -8.99 -0.40
CA TYR A 65 9.96 -9.93 0.52
C TYR A 65 8.45 -9.72 0.65
N ILE A 66 7.92 -8.58 0.18
CA ILE A 66 6.48 -8.32 0.16
C ILE A 66 5.76 -9.29 -0.79
N SER A 67 6.45 -9.91 -1.75
CA SER A 67 5.83 -10.92 -2.62
C SER A 67 5.31 -12.14 -1.84
N ASP A 68 5.86 -12.42 -0.66
CA ASP A 68 5.51 -13.58 0.17
C ASP A 68 4.66 -13.19 1.39
N SER A 69 4.46 -11.89 1.62
CA SER A 69 3.73 -11.42 2.80
C SER A 69 2.24 -11.77 2.73
N THR A 70 1.61 -11.81 3.90
CA THR A 70 0.16 -11.98 4.11
C THR A 70 -0.60 -10.69 3.79
N ILE A 71 -1.92 -10.80 3.66
CA ILE A 71 -2.82 -9.63 3.52
C ILE A 71 -2.64 -8.68 4.70
N PHE A 72 -2.57 -9.21 5.92
CA PHE A 72 -2.43 -8.40 7.13
C PHE A 72 -1.13 -7.59 7.12
N GLU A 73 0.00 -8.21 6.77
CA GLU A 73 1.28 -7.52 6.68
C GLU A 73 1.26 -6.41 5.60
N CYS A 74 0.66 -6.67 4.44
CA CYS A 74 0.46 -5.64 3.41
C CYS A 74 -0.38 -4.45 3.94
N GLN A 75 -1.50 -4.73 4.60
CA GLN A 75 -2.36 -3.69 5.18
C GLN A 75 -1.64 -2.93 6.31
N LEU A 76 -0.83 -3.62 7.11
CA LEU A 76 -0.03 -3.03 8.17
C LEU A 76 1.00 -2.04 7.60
N ILE A 77 1.79 -2.47 6.60
CA ILE A 77 2.77 -1.62 5.92
C ILE A 77 2.07 -0.39 5.32
N LEU A 78 0.98 -0.61 4.59
CA LEU A 78 0.24 0.46 3.93
C LEU A 78 -0.32 1.47 4.93
N THR A 79 -0.92 0.98 6.03
CA THR A 79 -1.46 1.83 7.10
C THR A 79 -0.36 2.63 7.79
N ALA A 80 0.80 2.02 8.05
CA ALA A 80 1.94 2.71 8.64
C ALA A 80 2.42 3.85 7.74
N ILE A 81 2.60 3.59 6.43
CA ILE A 81 3.07 4.59 5.47
C ILE A 81 2.12 5.79 5.38
N ILE A 82 0.81 5.54 5.30
CA ILE A 82 -0.21 6.60 5.24
C ILE A 82 -0.20 7.44 6.52
N ARG A 83 -0.12 6.79 7.70
CA ARG A 83 -0.05 7.51 8.98
C ARG A 83 1.24 8.33 9.09
N LEU A 84 2.38 7.78 8.66
CA LEU A 84 3.67 8.46 8.69
C LEU A 84 3.72 9.66 7.73
N GLU A 85 3.07 9.60 6.55
CA GLU A 85 2.98 10.74 5.62
C GLU A 85 2.37 12.00 6.28
N ARG A 86 1.45 11.83 7.24
CA ARG A 86 0.84 12.95 7.98
C ARG A 86 1.83 13.68 8.89
N PHE A 87 2.86 12.99 9.38
CA PHE A 87 3.88 13.54 10.28
C PHE A 87 5.19 13.89 9.58
N SER A 88 5.53 13.15 8.53
CA SER A 88 6.74 13.30 7.74
C SER A 88 6.35 13.38 6.26
N PRO A 89 6.16 14.61 5.73
CA PRO A 89 5.83 14.80 4.33
C PRO A 89 6.87 14.12 3.42
N LYS A 90 6.41 13.53 2.31
CA LYS A 90 7.20 12.76 1.34
C LYS A 90 7.49 11.30 1.73
N THR A 91 7.04 10.82 2.89
CA THR A 91 7.09 9.37 3.21
C THR A 91 6.47 8.53 2.10
N LEU A 92 5.28 8.89 1.62
CA LEU A 92 4.60 8.18 0.54
C LEU A 92 5.44 8.18 -0.76
N ASP A 93 6.02 9.33 -1.12
CA ASP A 93 6.85 9.46 -2.32
C ASP A 93 8.16 8.65 -2.20
N ASN A 94 8.75 8.62 -1.01
CA ASN A 94 9.95 7.83 -0.72
C ASN A 94 9.62 6.33 -0.82
N MET A 95 8.52 5.88 -0.23
CA MET A 95 8.08 4.47 -0.31
C MET A 95 7.73 4.06 -1.75
N ARG A 96 7.20 4.98 -2.56
CA ARG A 96 7.05 4.79 -4.00
C ARG A 96 8.39 4.59 -4.70
N GLN A 97 9.35 5.49 -4.47
CA GLN A 97 10.69 5.41 -5.09
C GLN A 97 11.43 4.13 -4.72
N LEU A 98 11.28 3.67 -3.48
CA LEU A 98 11.83 2.39 -3.02
C LEU A 98 11.13 1.18 -3.67
N GLY A 99 9.92 1.35 -4.19
CA GLY A 99 9.12 0.30 -4.80
C GLY A 99 8.21 -0.43 -3.81
N VAL A 100 8.22 -0.01 -2.53
CA VAL A 100 7.40 -0.59 -1.45
C VAL A 100 5.92 -0.48 -1.78
N LEU A 101 5.45 0.71 -2.19
CA LEU A 101 4.02 0.89 -2.50
C LEU A 101 3.56 0.00 -3.65
N LYS A 102 4.36 -0.13 -4.70
CA LYS A 102 4.06 -1.01 -5.83
C LYS A 102 4.00 -2.46 -5.38
N ALA A 103 5.00 -2.94 -4.64
CA ALA A 103 5.04 -4.32 -4.16
C ALA A 103 3.84 -4.68 -3.26
N VAL A 104 3.46 -3.78 -2.35
CA VAL A 104 2.26 -3.96 -1.50
C VAL A 104 1.00 -4.06 -2.35
N MET A 105 0.82 -3.18 -3.33
CA MET A 105 -0.38 -3.16 -4.18
C MET A 105 -0.44 -4.36 -5.13
N ASP A 106 0.69 -4.77 -5.69
CA ASP A 106 0.80 -5.99 -6.50
C ASP A 106 0.41 -7.21 -5.67
N ARG A 107 0.92 -7.32 -4.43
CA ARG A 107 0.62 -8.43 -3.55
C ARG A 107 -0.84 -8.47 -3.12
N LEU A 108 -1.42 -7.33 -2.73
CA LEU A 108 -2.85 -7.24 -2.43
C LEU A 108 -3.70 -7.63 -3.65
N SER A 109 -3.29 -7.21 -4.86
CA SER A 109 -3.99 -7.59 -6.09
C SER A 109 -3.85 -9.07 -6.41
N TRP A 110 -2.72 -9.71 -6.10
CA TRP A 110 -2.54 -11.14 -6.27
C TRP A 110 -3.50 -11.93 -5.36
N PHE A 111 -3.65 -11.52 -4.09
CA PHE A 111 -4.60 -12.15 -3.16
C PHE A 111 -6.05 -12.04 -3.65
N ALA A 112 -6.35 -10.90 -4.27
CA ALA A 112 -7.59 -10.67 -4.97
C ALA A 112 -7.77 -11.69 -6.11
N SER A 113 -6.85 -11.78 -7.06
CA SER A 113 -7.01 -12.59 -8.28
C SER A 113 -6.88 -14.10 -8.11
N SER A 114 -6.35 -14.60 -6.99
CA SER A 114 -5.99 -16.01 -6.80
C SER A 114 -7.12 -16.89 -6.21
N HIS A 115 -8.37 -16.40 -6.17
CA HIS A 115 -9.57 -17.09 -5.68
C HIS A 115 -10.81 -16.68 -6.49
#